data_AF-A0A515KKE2-F1
#
_entry.id   AF-A0A515KKE2-F1
#
_cell.length_a   1.000
_cell.length_b   1.000
_cell.length_c   1.000
_cell.angle_alpha   90.00
_cell.angle_beta   90.00
_cell.angle_gamma   90.00
#
_symmetry.space_group_name_H-M   'P 1'
#
loop_
_entity.id
_entity.type
_entity.pdbx_description
1 polymer ?
#
loop_
_entity_poly.entity_id
_entity_poly.type
_entity_poly.pdbx_seq_one_letter_code
_entity_poly.pdbx_strand_id
1 'polypeptide(L)'
;MASSGQLCTVIARLLGLPEPTLRLHFLNMARAGLRTTGGRGRSAAKMVARDAATLIVAGAVSPAIKDTVETLAQYSDLYPTVGGLRIKQNGEVVASEVLGPNWDLRFMPVSQLASLPGDHTFIDALTAIIEAATFGDLKLEEHEESEIRVRYWPHESKVVPQFEIMIRSPRPFARIKLATGNFEEFRSYQPLQFSVSPTVDMSSSFTITDRTIFAISKCLRDEPYAKLLIKKKRESK
;
A
#
# COMPACT_ATOMS: atom_id res chain seq x y z
N MET A 1 15.30 -12.45 1.71
CA MET A 1 13.88 -12.26 2.12
C MET A 1 13.75 -11.98 3.61
N ALA A 2 12.88 -11.03 3.97
CA ALA A 2 12.64 -10.56 5.33
C ALA A 2 12.18 -11.66 6.30
N SER A 3 12.62 -11.55 7.55
CA SER A 3 11.99 -12.18 8.71
C SER A 3 10.75 -11.41 9.17
N SER A 4 9.89 -12.07 9.95
CA SER A 4 8.73 -11.44 10.58
C SER A 4 9.08 -10.23 11.44
N GLY A 5 10.20 -10.32 12.18
CA GLY A 5 10.68 -9.24 13.03
C GLY A 5 11.06 -8.01 12.23
N GLN A 6 11.86 -8.18 11.16
CA GLN A 6 12.25 -7.09 10.26
C GLN A 6 11.02 -6.41 9.64
N LEU A 7 10.06 -7.20 9.14
CA LEU A 7 8.84 -6.66 8.55
C LEU A 7 8.01 -5.84 9.56
N CYS A 8 7.83 -6.37 10.78
CA CYS A 8 7.12 -5.67 11.85
C CYS A 8 7.82 -4.34 12.21
N THR A 9 9.14 -4.34 12.37
CA THR A 9 9.91 -3.14 12.70
C THR A 9 9.77 -2.07 11.60
N VAL A 10 9.84 -2.47 10.32
CA VAL A 10 9.71 -1.55 9.19
C VAL A 10 8.30 -0.95 9.12
N ILE A 11 7.27 -1.79 9.17
CA ILE A 11 5.87 -1.32 9.10
C ILE A 11 5.51 -0.48 10.32
N ALA A 12 5.90 -0.87 11.53
CA ALA A 12 5.67 -0.08 12.75
C ALA A 12 6.24 1.34 12.61
N ARG A 13 7.46 1.46 12.08
CA ARG A 13 8.09 2.76 11.81
C ARG A 13 7.33 3.58 10.77
N LEU A 14 6.90 2.95 9.68
CA LEU A 14 6.20 3.63 8.58
C LEU A 14 4.80 4.11 9.00
N LEU A 15 4.10 3.33 9.82
CA LEU A 15 2.77 3.68 10.34
C LEU A 15 2.83 4.59 11.57
N GLY A 16 4.02 4.79 12.17
CA GLY A 16 4.17 5.55 13.41
C GLY A 16 3.57 4.83 14.63
N LEU A 17 3.56 3.50 14.63
CA LEU A 17 2.97 2.66 15.67
C LEU A 17 4.05 1.99 16.52
N PRO A 18 3.78 1.66 17.80
CA PRO A 18 4.70 0.87 18.60
C PRO A 18 4.94 -0.52 17.99
N GLU A 19 6.19 -0.96 17.89
CA GLU A 19 6.52 -2.30 17.38
C GLU A 19 5.81 -3.44 18.12
N PRO A 20 5.66 -3.42 19.46
CA PRO A 20 4.89 -4.44 20.18
C PRO A 20 3.44 -4.56 19.68
N THR A 21 2.79 -3.45 19.34
CA THR A 21 1.42 -3.43 18.80
C THR A 21 1.35 -4.18 17.48
N LEU A 22 2.25 -3.88 16.53
CA LEU A 22 2.32 -4.56 15.24
C LEU A 22 2.64 -6.05 15.38
N ARG A 23 3.55 -6.42 16.30
CA ARG A 23 3.84 -7.82 16.59
C ARG A 23 2.63 -8.58 17.11
N LEU A 24 1.76 -7.95 17.91
CA LEU A 24 0.53 -8.57 18.39
C LEU A 24 -0.51 -8.75 17.28
N HIS A 25 -0.70 -7.76 16.39
CA HIS A 25 -1.48 -7.96 15.16
C HIS A 25 -0.94 -9.14 14.35
N PHE A 26 0.37 -9.19 14.13
CA PHE A 26 1.02 -10.25 13.36
C PHE A 26 0.94 -11.64 14.02
N LEU A 27 0.92 -11.70 15.35
CA LEU A 27 0.68 -12.94 16.09
C LEU A 27 -0.76 -13.42 15.91
N ASN A 28 -1.74 -12.52 15.97
CA ASN A 28 -3.15 -12.85 15.74
C ASN A 28 -3.38 -13.34 14.31
N MET A 29 -2.75 -12.70 13.32
CA MET A 29 -2.73 -13.19 11.93
C MET A 29 -2.16 -14.60 11.81
N ALA A 30 -1.08 -14.91 12.54
CA ALA A 30 -0.47 -16.25 12.55
C ALA A 30 -1.44 -17.32 13.06
N ARG A 31 -2.09 -17.03 14.18
CA ARG A 31 -3.05 -17.94 14.83
C ARG A 31 -4.27 -18.19 13.96
N ALA A 32 -4.68 -17.20 13.19
CA ALA A 32 -5.79 -17.31 12.24
C ALA A 32 -5.40 -17.89 10.87
N GLY A 33 -4.13 -18.23 10.64
CA GLY A 33 -3.66 -18.73 9.34
C GLY A 33 -3.68 -17.67 8.22
N LEU A 34 -3.74 -16.38 8.57
CA LEU A 34 -3.79 -15.26 7.61
C LEU A 34 -2.42 -14.74 7.19
N ARG A 35 -1.34 -15.45 7.54
CA ARG A 35 0.02 -15.14 7.11
C ARG A 35 0.85 -16.38 6.92
N THR A 36 1.94 -16.25 6.20
CA THR A 36 2.95 -17.29 6.05
C THR A 36 3.50 -17.69 7.42
N THR A 37 3.46 -18.99 7.70
CA THR A 37 4.04 -19.62 8.88
C THR A 37 5.10 -20.65 8.44
N GLY A 38 6.08 -20.92 9.29
CA GLY A 38 7.19 -21.82 8.98
C GLY A 38 8.01 -22.14 10.22
N GLY A 39 9.05 -22.95 10.06
CA GLY A 39 9.83 -23.55 11.14
C GLY A 39 10.64 -22.57 12.00
N ARG A 40 11.61 -23.11 12.76
CA ARG A 40 12.53 -22.33 13.59
C ARG A 40 13.94 -22.31 12.98
N GLY A 41 14.72 -21.28 13.33
CA GLY A 41 16.12 -21.16 12.90
C GLY A 41 16.26 -20.91 11.39
N ARG A 42 17.13 -21.66 10.72
CA ARG A 42 17.38 -21.53 9.27
C ARG A 42 16.12 -21.81 8.42
N SER A 43 15.16 -22.56 8.96
CA SER A 43 13.89 -22.89 8.31
C SER A 43 12.74 -21.95 8.70
N ALA A 44 13.05 -20.78 9.28
CA ALA A 44 12.04 -19.77 9.58
C ALA A 44 11.36 -19.26 8.30
N ALA A 45 10.03 -19.08 8.35
CA ALA A 45 9.29 -18.56 7.22
C ALA A 45 9.84 -17.20 6.76
N LYS A 46 9.96 -17.07 5.45
CA LYS A 46 10.26 -15.81 4.78
C LYS A 46 8.96 -15.11 4.47
N MET A 47 8.89 -13.82 4.79
CA MET A 47 7.67 -13.05 4.59
C MET A 47 7.50 -12.70 3.12
N VAL A 48 6.27 -12.80 2.63
CA VAL A 48 5.90 -12.45 1.25
C VAL A 48 5.15 -11.12 1.22
N ALA A 49 4.90 -10.57 0.02
CA ALA A 49 4.18 -9.32 -0.17
C ALA A 49 2.77 -9.35 0.46
N ARG A 50 2.07 -10.49 0.39
CA ARG A 50 0.76 -10.67 1.02
C ARG A 50 0.79 -10.51 2.54
N ASP A 51 1.86 -10.97 3.20
CA ASP A 51 2.05 -10.79 4.64
C ASP A 51 2.22 -9.30 4.99
N ALA A 52 2.91 -8.54 4.12
CA ALA A 52 3.08 -7.11 4.29
C ALA A 52 1.77 -6.35 4.06
N ALA A 53 1.05 -6.64 2.97
CA ALA A 53 -0.24 -6.02 2.64
C ALA A 53 -1.25 -6.19 3.78
N THR A 54 -1.43 -7.41 4.27
CA THR A 54 -2.33 -7.70 5.39
C THR A 54 -1.88 -7.03 6.68
N LEU A 55 -0.58 -7.03 7.00
CA LEU A 55 -0.09 -6.34 8.21
C LEU A 55 -0.26 -4.82 8.14
N ILE A 56 -0.13 -4.19 6.96
CA ILE A 56 -0.42 -2.77 6.77
C ILE A 56 -1.88 -2.49 7.07
N VAL A 57 -2.81 -3.28 6.51
CA VAL A 57 -4.26 -3.11 6.77
C VAL A 57 -4.57 -3.29 8.25
N ALA A 58 -4.05 -4.36 8.87
CA ALA A 58 -4.24 -4.60 10.29
C ALA A 58 -3.73 -3.43 11.14
N GLY A 59 -2.53 -2.92 10.87
CA GLY A 59 -1.96 -1.80 11.63
C GLY A 59 -2.64 -0.45 11.36
N ALA A 60 -3.06 -0.18 10.13
CA ALA A 60 -3.56 1.13 9.73
C ALA A 60 -5.01 1.39 10.16
N VAL A 61 -5.86 0.35 10.18
CA VAL A 61 -7.33 0.54 10.31
C VAL A 61 -8.01 -0.33 11.36
N SER A 62 -7.32 -1.31 11.95
CA SER A 62 -7.89 -2.12 13.04
C SER A 62 -8.03 -1.25 14.31
N PRO A 63 -9.24 -1.10 14.89
CA PRO A 63 -9.45 -0.25 16.05
C PRO A 63 -8.75 -0.78 17.31
N ALA A 64 -8.65 -2.12 17.43
CA ALA A 64 -7.89 -2.78 18.49
C ALA A 64 -7.20 -4.05 17.97
N ILE A 65 -6.21 -4.53 18.74
CA ILE A 65 -5.45 -5.76 18.43
C ILE A 65 -6.36 -6.99 18.36
N LYS A 66 -7.37 -7.08 19.23
CA LYS A 66 -8.30 -8.23 19.25
C LYS A 66 -9.17 -8.31 17.98
N ASP A 67 -9.41 -7.19 17.32
CA ASP A 67 -10.29 -7.08 16.14
C ASP A 67 -9.52 -7.26 14.82
N THR A 68 -8.24 -7.67 14.90
CA THR A 68 -7.35 -7.85 13.72
C THR A 68 -7.98 -8.75 12.66
N VAL A 69 -8.48 -9.90 13.08
CA VAL A 69 -8.99 -10.93 12.16
C VAL A 69 -10.28 -10.46 11.50
N GLU A 70 -11.19 -9.87 12.28
CA GLU A 70 -12.43 -9.31 11.76
C GLU A 70 -12.17 -8.15 10.79
N THR A 71 -11.26 -7.24 11.14
CA THR A 71 -10.84 -6.14 10.25
C THR A 71 -10.29 -6.69 8.93
N LEU A 72 -9.41 -7.69 8.98
CA LEU A 72 -8.86 -8.28 7.76
C LEU A 72 -9.93 -8.98 6.92
N ALA A 73 -10.91 -9.64 7.53
CA ALA A 73 -12.04 -10.21 6.79
C ALA A 73 -12.83 -9.12 6.06
N GLN A 74 -13.19 -8.03 6.76
CA GLN A 74 -13.90 -6.90 6.14
C GLN A 74 -13.13 -6.27 4.97
N TYR A 75 -11.81 -6.18 5.07
CA TYR A 75 -10.97 -5.62 4.00
C TYR A 75 -10.67 -6.62 2.87
N SER A 76 -10.76 -7.91 3.14
CA SER A 76 -10.70 -8.96 2.12
C SER A 76 -11.94 -8.94 1.24
N ASP A 77 -13.08 -8.47 1.77
CA ASP A 77 -14.35 -8.38 1.03
C ASP A 77 -14.54 -7.01 0.32
N LEU A 78 -13.46 -6.24 0.12
CA LEU A 78 -13.50 -4.99 -0.64
C LEU A 78 -13.18 -5.23 -2.11
N TYR A 79 -14.17 -5.01 -2.97
CA TYR A 79 -14.08 -5.23 -4.42
C TYR A 79 -14.00 -3.91 -5.18
N PRO A 80 -13.39 -3.88 -6.37
CA PRO A 80 -13.32 -2.69 -7.21
C PRO A 80 -14.74 -2.27 -7.63
N THR A 81 -15.12 -1.03 -7.31
CA THR A 81 -16.46 -0.50 -7.61
C THR A 81 -16.42 0.60 -8.66
N VAL A 82 -15.47 1.53 -8.54
CA VAL A 82 -15.32 2.67 -9.44
C VAL A 82 -13.86 2.80 -9.84
N GLY A 83 -13.62 2.80 -11.15
CA GLY A 83 -12.34 3.13 -11.75
C GLY A 83 -12.42 4.39 -12.59
N GLY A 84 -11.30 5.12 -12.66
CA GLY A 84 -11.19 6.24 -13.57
C GLY A 84 -9.76 6.43 -14.04
N LEU A 85 -9.65 6.91 -15.27
CA LEU A 85 -8.41 7.37 -15.90
C LEU A 85 -8.58 8.83 -16.25
N ARG A 86 -7.59 9.65 -15.91
CA ARG A 86 -7.54 11.07 -16.21
C ARG A 86 -6.25 11.35 -16.95
N ILE A 87 -6.35 11.93 -18.13
CA ILE A 87 -5.20 12.39 -18.90
C ILE A 87 -4.96 13.85 -18.54
N LYS A 88 -3.69 14.19 -18.27
CA LYS A 88 -3.27 15.53 -17.86
C LYS A 88 -2.34 16.14 -18.89
N GLN A 89 -2.53 17.42 -19.17
CA GLN A 89 -1.61 18.25 -19.95
C GLN A 89 -1.29 19.49 -19.12
N ASN A 90 -0.02 19.74 -18.86
CA ASN A 90 0.44 20.85 -18.00
C ASN A 90 -0.22 20.87 -16.61
N GLY A 91 -0.52 19.68 -16.05
CA GLY A 91 -1.17 19.52 -14.75
C GLY A 91 -2.71 19.62 -14.78
N GLU A 92 -3.31 20.05 -15.88
CA GLU A 92 -4.76 20.15 -16.03
C GLU A 92 -5.35 18.89 -16.66
N VAL A 93 -6.53 18.47 -16.21
CA VAL A 93 -7.22 17.29 -16.75
C VAL A 93 -7.86 17.65 -18.09
N VAL A 94 -7.36 17.07 -19.17
CA VAL A 94 -7.86 17.28 -20.55
C VAL A 94 -8.85 16.22 -21.00
N ALA A 95 -8.77 15.02 -20.41
CA ALA A 95 -9.71 13.94 -20.68
C ALA A 95 -9.91 13.06 -19.43
N SER A 96 -11.09 12.45 -19.31
CA SER A 96 -11.41 11.49 -18.27
C SER A 96 -12.24 10.34 -18.82
N GLU A 97 -11.88 9.12 -18.43
CA GLU A 97 -12.57 7.88 -18.79
C GLU A 97 -13.01 7.15 -17.53
N VAL A 98 -14.22 6.59 -17.55
CA VAL A 98 -14.68 5.66 -16.51
C VAL A 98 -14.19 4.28 -16.88
N LEU A 99 -13.51 3.62 -15.94
CA LEU A 99 -12.95 2.30 -16.16
C LEU A 99 -13.76 1.24 -15.43
N GLY A 100 -13.74 0.03 -15.99
CA GLY A 100 -14.31 -1.16 -15.36
C GLY A 100 -13.52 -1.62 -14.12
N PRO A 101 -13.80 -2.83 -13.62
CA PRO A 101 -13.17 -3.34 -12.41
C PRO A 101 -11.66 -3.60 -12.60
N ASN A 102 -11.23 -3.96 -13.81
CA ASN A 102 -9.83 -4.24 -14.13
C ASN A 102 -9.00 -2.97 -14.23
N TRP A 103 -7.72 -3.06 -13.89
CA TRP A 103 -6.72 -2.02 -14.12
C TRP A 103 -6.40 -1.88 -15.62
N ASP A 104 -6.31 -0.65 -16.13
CA ASP A 104 -6.01 -0.36 -17.54
C ASP A 104 -4.51 -0.25 -17.78
N LEU A 105 -3.83 0.61 -17.00
CA LEU A 105 -2.37 0.70 -16.92
C LEU A 105 -1.65 0.93 -18.27
N ARG A 106 -2.36 1.30 -19.34
CA ARG A 106 -1.76 1.53 -20.67
C ARG A 106 -0.64 2.58 -20.70
N PHE A 107 -0.63 3.49 -19.73
CA PHE A 107 0.41 4.53 -19.59
C PHE A 107 1.48 4.21 -18.55
N MET A 108 1.29 3.16 -17.75
CA MET A 108 2.29 2.64 -16.82
C MET A 108 2.03 1.15 -16.59
N PRO A 109 2.55 0.30 -17.47
CA PRO A 109 2.36 -1.14 -17.36
C PRO A 109 2.94 -1.66 -16.04
N VAL A 110 2.09 -2.20 -15.18
CA VAL A 110 2.48 -2.90 -13.95
C VAL A 110 1.92 -4.31 -14.04
N SER A 111 2.76 -5.27 -14.43
CA SER A 111 2.34 -6.62 -14.82
C SER A 111 1.48 -7.32 -13.76
N GLN A 112 1.85 -7.21 -12.48
CA GLN A 112 1.17 -7.85 -11.35
C GLN A 112 -0.22 -7.25 -11.10
N LEU A 113 -0.42 -5.96 -11.35
CA LEU A 113 -1.73 -5.32 -11.24
C LEU A 113 -2.60 -5.62 -12.46
N ALA A 114 -2.01 -5.61 -13.66
CA ALA A 114 -2.71 -5.90 -14.91
C ALA A 114 -3.18 -7.36 -15.00
N SER A 115 -2.51 -8.29 -14.30
CA SER A 115 -2.86 -9.70 -14.25
C SER A 115 -3.93 -10.06 -13.22
N LEU A 116 -4.40 -9.09 -12.42
CA LEU A 116 -5.44 -9.36 -11.42
C LEU A 116 -6.77 -9.72 -12.09
N PRO A 117 -7.51 -10.71 -11.55
CA PRO A 117 -8.83 -11.05 -12.06
C PRO A 117 -9.82 -9.91 -11.78
N GLY A 118 -10.96 -9.87 -12.49
CA GLY A 118 -11.92 -8.78 -12.35
C GLY A 118 -12.67 -8.72 -11.01
N ASP A 119 -12.61 -9.79 -10.23
CA ASP A 119 -13.14 -9.91 -8.88
C ASP A 119 -12.05 -9.85 -7.80
N HIS A 120 -10.86 -9.35 -8.14
CA HIS A 120 -9.79 -9.17 -7.16
C HIS A 120 -10.21 -8.29 -5.98
N THR A 121 -9.62 -8.56 -4.83
CA THR A 121 -9.89 -7.78 -3.61
C THR A 121 -8.91 -6.61 -3.48
N PHE A 122 -9.20 -5.67 -2.58
CA PHE A 122 -8.24 -4.62 -2.21
C PHE A 122 -6.90 -5.20 -1.72
N ILE A 123 -6.94 -6.30 -0.95
CA ILE A 123 -5.71 -6.94 -0.44
C ILE A 123 -4.91 -7.55 -1.58
N ASP A 124 -5.56 -8.12 -2.59
CA ASP A 124 -4.85 -8.64 -3.78
C ASP A 124 -4.21 -7.50 -4.58
N ALA A 125 -4.91 -6.37 -4.76
CA ALA A 125 -4.34 -5.19 -5.41
C ALA A 125 -3.15 -4.60 -4.65
N LEU A 126 -3.25 -4.47 -3.32
CA LEU A 126 -2.14 -4.00 -2.48
C LEU A 126 -0.96 -4.98 -2.51
N THR A 127 -1.24 -6.29 -2.50
CA THR A 127 -0.22 -7.32 -2.65
C THR A 127 0.52 -7.18 -3.97
N ALA A 128 -0.21 -7.08 -5.09
CA ALA A 128 0.35 -6.91 -6.43
C ALA A 128 1.24 -5.66 -6.54
N ILE A 129 0.87 -4.54 -5.89
CA ILE A 129 1.70 -3.33 -5.84
C ILE A 129 3.02 -3.58 -5.11
N ILE A 130 2.96 -4.24 -3.95
CA ILE A 130 4.16 -4.56 -3.17
C ILE A 130 5.04 -5.54 -3.96
N GLU A 131 4.46 -6.55 -4.60
CA GLU A 131 5.19 -7.50 -5.46
C GLU A 131 5.86 -6.80 -6.63
N ALA A 132 5.15 -5.95 -7.35
CA ALA A 132 5.70 -5.18 -8.46
C ALA A 132 6.91 -4.33 -8.01
N ALA A 133 6.83 -3.69 -6.84
CA ALA A 133 7.94 -2.94 -6.27
C ALA A 133 9.09 -3.83 -5.80
N THR A 134 8.80 -5.02 -5.28
CA THR A 134 9.79 -6.01 -4.85
C THR A 134 10.55 -6.59 -6.03
N PHE A 135 9.87 -6.94 -7.13
CA PHE A 135 10.48 -7.51 -8.33
C PHE A 135 11.07 -6.48 -9.29
N GLY A 136 10.79 -5.19 -9.09
CA GLY A 136 11.38 -4.09 -9.86
C GLY A 136 10.57 -3.69 -11.09
N ASP A 137 9.41 -4.31 -11.33
CA ASP A 137 8.44 -3.89 -12.35
C ASP A 137 7.93 -2.48 -12.05
N LEU A 138 7.79 -2.17 -10.75
CA LEU A 138 7.51 -0.83 -10.30
C LEU A 138 8.80 -0.11 -9.86
N LYS A 139 9.34 0.69 -10.78
CA LYS A 139 10.51 1.55 -10.53
C LYS A 139 10.12 2.77 -9.70
N LEU A 140 10.04 2.56 -8.39
CA LEU A 140 9.99 3.65 -7.42
C LEU A 140 11.42 4.19 -7.27
N GLU A 141 11.67 5.42 -7.70
CA GLU A 141 12.97 6.05 -7.49
C GLU A 141 13.20 6.29 -6.00
N GLU A 142 14.47 6.24 -5.56
CA GLU A 142 14.83 6.73 -4.24
C GLU A 142 14.46 8.21 -4.19
N HIS A 143 13.42 8.55 -3.42
CA HIS A 143 12.90 9.92 -3.33
C HIS A 143 13.95 10.97 -2.95
N GLU A 144 15.07 10.58 -2.35
CA GLU A 144 16.17 11.50 -2.04
C GLU A 144 16.94 11.94 -3.30
N GLU A 145 17.23 11.04 -4.24
CA GLU A 145 17.90 11.42 -5.50
C GLU A 145 16.98 12.22 -6.42
N SER A 146 15.67 11.92 -6.43
CA SER A 146 14.72 12.65 -7.27
C SER A 146 14.40 14.04 -6.72
N GLU A 147 14.27 14.23 -5.40
CA GLU A 147 14.15 15.57 -4.77
C GLU A 147 15.38 16.44 -5.08
N ILE A 148 16.58 15.85 -5.12
CA ILE A 148 17.82 16.55 -5.46
C ILE A 148 17.89 16.84 -6.97
N ARG A 149 17.63 15.87 -7.84
CA ARG A 149 17.69 16.07 -9.31
C ARG A 149 16.68 17.11 -9.79
N VAL A 150 15.46 17.13 -9.27
CA VAL A 150 14.45 18.15 -9.63
C VAL A 150 14.93 19.57 -9.30
N ARG A 151 15.75 19.74 -8.25
CA ARG A 151 16.31 21.06 -7.91
C ARG A 151 17.40 21.55 -8.84
N TYR A 152 18.14 20.64 -9.50
CA TYR A 152 19.34 20.99 -10.25
C TYR A 152 19.27 20.74 -11.77
N TRP A 153 18.38 19.87 -12.25
CA TRP A 153 18.22 19.54 -13.68
C TRP A 153 16.75 19.49 -14.12
N PRO A 154 16.14 20.63 -14.49
CA PRO A 154 14.72 20.71 -14.82
C PRO A 154 14.32 20.14 -16.20
N HIS A 155 15.26 19.67 -17.04
CA HIS A 155 14.99 19.41 -18.47
C HIS A 155 14.95 17.94 -18.89
N GLU A 156 15.31 17.01 -18.01
CA GLU A 156 15.02 15.58 -18.21
C GLU A 156 13.94 15.16 -17.22
N SER A 157 12.69 15.45 -17.56
CA SER A 157 11.52 15.07 -16.76
C SER A 157 11.33 13.56 -16.83
N LYS A 158 12.14 12.78 -16.10
CA LYS A 158 11.82 11.38 -15.84
C LYS A 158 10.44 11.36 -15.19
N VAL A 159 9.54 10.61 -15.82
CA VAL A 159 8.19 10.43 -15.32
C VAL A 159 8.27 9.54 -14.09
N VAL A 160 8.38 10.16 -12.91
CA VAL A 160 8.38 9.42 -11.64
C VAL A 160 6.93 9.09 -11.29
N PRO A 161 6.59 7.80 -11.18
CA PRO A 161 5.24 7.42 -10.81
C PRO A 161 5.01 7.69 -9.32
N GLN A 162 3.86 8.27 -9.01
CA GLN A 162 3.39 8.57 -7.67
C GLN A 162 2.28 7.61 -7.29
N PHE A 163 2.34 7.12 -6.05
CA PHE A 163 1.36 6.20 -5.50
C PHE A 163 0.73 6.79 -4.25
N GLU A 164 -0.59 6.70 -4.20
CA GLU A 164 -1.36 7.04 -3.02
C GLU A 164 -2.40 5.94 -2.77
N ILE A 165 -2.32 5.30 -1.61
CA ILE A 165 -3.29 4.30 -1.17
C ILE A 165 -3.95 4.85 0.10
N MET A 166 -5.22 5.15 -0.01
CA MET A 166 -6.05 5.63 1.08
C MET A 166 -6.85 4.47 1.64
N ILE A 167 -6.86 4.31 2.97
CA ILE A 167 -7.63 3.29 3.68
C ILE A 167 -8.44 4.00 4.77
N ARG A 168 -9.74 3.70 4.91
CA ARG A 168 -10.66 4.39 5.83
C ARG A 168 -11.42 3.44 6.72
N SER A 169 -11.53 3.77 8.00
CA SER A 169 -12.33 3.04 8.99
C SER A 169 -13.22 4.01 9.79
N PRO A 170 -14.28 3.54 10.48
CA PRO A 170 -14.70 2.15 10.61
C PRO A 170 -15.51 1.65 9.40
N ARG A 171 -15.97 2.53 8.51
CA ARG A 171 -16.62 2.12 7.25
C ARG A 171 -15.55 1.64 6.26
N PRO A 172 -15.44 0.33 5.98
CA PRO A 172 -14.37 -0.20 5.15
C PRO A 172 -14.42 0.42 3.75
N PHE A 173 -13.35 1.12 3.41
CA PHE A 173 -13.17 1.74 2.11
C PHE A 173 -11.67 1.84 1.84
N ALA A 174 -11.29 1.57 0.60
CA ALA A 174 -9.94 1.84 0.14
C ALA A 174 -9.96 2.51 -1.23
N ARG A 175 -8.91 3.26 -1.53
CA ARG A 175 -8.68 3.82 -2.85
C ARG A 175 -7.20 3.72 -3.18
N ILE A 176 -6.89 3.15 -4.33
CA ILE A 176 -5.54 3.12 -4.89
C ILE A 176 -5.52 4.12 -6.03
N LYS A 177 -4.54 5.01 -6.02
CA LYS A 177 -4.28 5.99 -7.07
C LYS A 177 -2.83 5.84 -7.53
N LEU A 178 -2.68 5.71 -8.84
CA LEU A 178 -1.43 5.75 -9.56
C LEU A 178 -1.42 7.01 -10.41
N ALA A 179 -0.38 7.82 -10.30
CA ALA A 179 -0.29 9.06 -11.07
C ALA A 179 1.11 9.29 -11.62
N THR A 180 1.17 10.02 -12.71
CA THR A 180 2.38 10.62 -13.24
C THR A 180 2.10 12.10 -13.52
N GLY A 181 3.05 12.81 -14.13
CA GLY A 181 2.81 14.17 -14.61
C GLY A 181 1.68 14.25 -15.65
N ASN A 182 1.48 13.18 -16.43
CA ASN A 182 0.63 13.21 -17.63
C ASN A 182 -0.64 12.36 -17.52
N PHE A 183 -0.78 11.52 -16.50
CA PHE A 183 -2.01 10.78 -16.28
C PHE A 183 -2.23 10.42 -14.82
N GLU A 184 -3.45 10.04 -14.48
CA GLU A 184 -3.85 9.54 -13.18
C GLU A 184 -4.87 8.42 -13.39
N GLU A 185 -4.58 7.24 -12.88
CA GLU A 185 -5.52 6.13 -12.80
C GLU A 185 -5.83 5.85 -11.33
N PHE A 186 -7.09 5.57 -11.01
CA PHE A 186 -7.48 5.20 -9.65
C PHE A 186 -8.54 4.10 -9.64
N ARG A 187 -8.57 3.35 -8.54
CA ARG A 187 -9.63 2.38 -8.23
C ARG A 187 -10.09 2.57 -6.78
N SER A 188 -11.41 2.59 -6.60
CA SER A 188 -12.06 2.58 -5.30
C SER A 188 -12.59 1.19 -4.99
N TYR A 189 -12.39 0.76 -3.75
CA TYR A 189 -12.77 -0.55 -3.23
C TYR A 189 -13.78 -0.39 -2.10
N GLN A 190 -14.88 -1.10 -2.21
CA GLN A 190 -16.03 -1.05 -1.30
C GLN A 190 -16.61 -2.45 -1.14
N PRO A 191 -17.31 -2.72 -0.02
CA PRO A 191 -18.03 -3.98 0.13
C PRO A 191 -19.18 -4.07 -0.88
N LEU A 192 -19.46 -5.27 -1.40
CA LEU A 192 -20.58 -5.49 -2.33
C LEU A 192 -21.94 -5.18 -1.70
N GLN A 193 -22.07 -5.46 -0.40
CA GLN A 193 -23.26 -5.15 0.37
C GLN A 193 -22.96 -3.95 1.27
N PHE A 194 -23.68 -2.85 1.05
CA PHE A 194 -23.69 -1.75 1.99
C PHE A 194 -24.44 -2.19 3.25
N SER A 195 -23.70 -2.53 4.31
CA SER A 195 -24.32 -2.58 5.63
C SER A 195 -24.80 -1.17 6.00
N VAL A 196 -25.96 -1.07 6.65
CA VAL A 196 -26.50 0.19 7.15
C VAL A 196 -25.42 0.83 8.00
N SER A 197 -24.96 2.02 7.59
CA SER A 197 -23.84 2.68 8.22
C SER A 197 -24.17 2.87 9.70
N PRO A 198 -23.37 2.34 10.64
CA PRO A 198 -23.47 2.84 11.99
C PRO A 198 -23.24 4.35 11.92
N THR A 199 -24.09 5.12 12.59
CA THR A 199 -23.82 6.54 12.82
C THR A 199 -22.58 6.59 13.68
N VAL A 200 -21.42 6.76 13.05
CA VAL A 200 -20.14 6.84 13.75
C VAL A 200 -19.69 8.28 13.75
N ASP A 201 -19.49 8.80 14.95
CA ASP A 201 -19.00 10.16 15.19
C ASP A 201 -17.53 10.33 14.77
N MET A 202 -16.81 9.23 14.54
CA MET A 202 -15.39 9.24 14.21
C MET A 202 -15.06 8.36 13.01
N SER A 203 -14.36 8.93 12.04
CA SER A 203 -13.71 8.21 10.93
C SER A 203 -12.20 8.42 10.98
N SER A 204 -11.43 7.35 10.78
CA SER A 204 -10.00 7.43 10.56
C SER A 204 -9.67 7.23 9.08
N SER A 205 -8.63 7.89 8.61
CA SER A 205 -8.11 7.74 7.25
C SER A 205 -6.60 7.63 7.33
N PHE A 206 -6.04 6.61 6.70
CA PHE A 206 -4.61 6.39 6.59
C PHE A 206 -4.19 6.46 5.13
N THR A 207 -3.09 7.16 4.85
CA THR A 207 -2.54 7.29 3.50
C THR A 207 -1.15 6.67 3.45
N ILE A 208 -0.98 5.67 2.59
CA ILE A 208 0.28 5.01 2.25
C ILE A 208 0.76 5.63 0.94
N THR A 209 2.02 6.04 0.90
CA THR A 209 2.63 6.57 -0.33
C THR A 209 3.61 5.57 -0.93
N ASP A 210 4.06 5.85 -2.15
CA ASP A 210 5.24 5.26 -2.80
C ASP A 210 6.42 4.98 -1.85
N ARG A 211 6.79 5.93 -0.98
CA ARG A 211 7.86 5.76 0.02
C ARG A 211 7.66 4.55 0.92
N THR A 212 6.43 4.33 1.38
CA THR A 212 6.08 3.20 2.23
C THR A 212 6.19 1.89 1.46
N ILE A 213 5.70 1.85 0.22
CA ILE A 213 5.80 0.67 -0.65
C ILE A 213 7.26 0.33 -0.96
N PHE A 214 8.08 1.33 -1.29
CA PHE A 214 9.51 1.17 -1.53
C PHE A 214 10.27 0.67 -0.29
N ALA A 215 9.91 1.18 0.89
CA ALA A 215 10.51 0.74 2.15
C ALA A 215 10.25 -0.75 2.43
N ILE A 216 9.02 -1.16 2.21
CA ILE A 216 8.58 -2.54 2.38
C ILE A 216 9.25 -3.43 1.32
N SER A 217 9.34 -2.97 0.06
CA SER A 217 9.94 -3.77 -1.00
C SER A 217 11.42 -4.05 -0.74
N LYS A 218 12.20 -3.05 -0.29
CA LYS A 218 13.59 -3.24 0.16
C LYS A 218 13.69 -4.22 1.32
N CYS A 219 12.81 -4.10 2.31
CA CYS A 219 12.76 -5.03 3.43
C CYS A 219 12.54 -6.47 2.94
N LEU A 220 11.56 -6.69 2.05
CA LEU A 220 11.24 -8.00 1.50
C LEU A 220 12.39 -8.58 0.66
N ARG A 221 13.18 -7.74 -0.02
CA ARG A 221 14.43 -8.16 -0.70
C ARG A 221 15.59 -8.47 0.26
N ASP A 222 15.45 -8.18 1.56
CA ASP A 222 16.53 -8.23 2.56
C ASP A 222 17.69 -7.29 2.21
N GLU A 223 17.37 -6.22 1.49
CA GLU A 223 18.31 -5.12 1.25
C GLU A 223 18.42 -4.27 2.51
N PRO A 224 19.65 -3.81 2.86
CA PRO A 224 19.81 -2.92 3.98
C PRO A 224 18.98 -1.67 3.72
N TYR A 225 18.04 -1.43 4.61
CA TYR A 225 17.29 -0.19 4.62
C TYR A 225 18.22 0.91 5.12
N ALA A 226 18.96 1.55 4.21
CA ALA A 226 19.75 2.74 4.50
C ALA A 226 18.87 3.67 5.33
N LYS A 227 19.38 4.11 6.50
CA LYS A 227 18.60 4.81 7.52
C LYS A 227 17.73 5.87 6.84
N LEU A 228 16.43 5.61 6.68
CA LEU A 228 15.49 6.68 6.36
C LEU A 228 15.72 7.75 7.41
N LEU A 229 16.33 8.85 6.99
CA LEU A 229 16.31 10.08 7.75
C LEU A 229 14.83 10.47 7.73
N ILE A 230 14.07 10.00 8.72
CA ILE A 230 12.78 10.58 9.04
C ILE A 230 13.11 12.06 9.19
N LYS A 231 12.70 12.88 8.22
CA LYS A 231 12.77 14.34 8.32
C LYS A 231 12.11 14.62 9.66
N LYS A 232 12.92 14.90 10.70
CA LYS A 232 12.41 15.27 12.02
C LYS A 232 11.38 16.33 11.73
N LYS A 233 10.11 16.05 12.05
CA LYS A 233 9.01 17.00 11.91
C LYS A 233 9.57 18.30 12.45
N ARG A 234 9.79 19.30 11.59
CA ARG A 234 10.20 20.62 12.05
C ARG A 234 9.05 21.05 12.93
N GLU A 235 9.25 21.02 14.24
CA GLU A 235 8.33 21.62 15.19
C GLU A 235 8.21 23.07 14.75
N SER A 236 7.03 23.42 14.21
CA SER A 236 6.65 24.80 13.97
C SER A 236 6.64 25.47 15.34
N LYS A 237 7.70 26.21 15.64
CA LYS A 237 7.71 27.18 16.74
C LYS A 237 6.79 28.34 16.41
#